data_AF-A0A7X5N0Y2-F1
#
_entry.id   AF-A0A7X5N0Y2-F1
#
_cell.length_a   1.000
_cell.length_b   1.000
_cell.length_c   1.000
_cell.angle_alpha   90.00
_cell.angle_beta   90.00
_cell.angle_gamma   90.00
#
_symmetry.space_group_name_H-M   'P 1'
#
loop_
_entity.id
_entity.type
_entity.pdbx_description
1 polymer ?
#
loop_
_entity_poly.entity_id
_entity_poly.type
_entity_poly.pdbx_seq_one_letter_code
_entity_poly.pdbx_strand_id
1 'polypeptide(L)'
;MASAQSNVKAPWEEYDKLIHNRQALTALGPTLFGDQVDLYSGTLSFSNVDVDVPGNSLAISIGRSLTVTNRQGYSLTDLSFADWDLEVPRLSGVFASTTGWASACTHNGNGQPPTAPSARGAMFLASEY
;
A
#
# COMPACT_ATOMS: atom_id res chain seq x y z
N MET A 1 -25.00 18.13 -58.02
CA MET A 1 -23.78 17.52 -57.46
C MET A 1 -23.29 18.47 -56.37
N ALA A 2 -23.30 18.05 -55.12
CA ALA A 2 -22.91 18.88 -53.98
C ALA A 2 -21.38 18.95 -53.90
N SER A 3 -20.81 20.16 -53.86
CA SER A 3 -19.39 20.38 -53.65
C SER A 3 -19.04 20.17 -52.17
N ALA A 4 -18.06 19.30 -51.90
CA ALA A 4 -17.48 19.13 -50.58
C ALA A 4 -16.57 20.31 -50.26
N GLN A 5 -16.92 21.12 -49.26
CA GLN A 5 -16.01 22.15 -48.75
C GLN A 5 -14.90 21.48 -47.95
N SER A 6 -13.68 21.51 -48.49
CA SER A 6 -12.47 21.16 -47.74
C SER A 6 -12.23 22.23 -46.68
N ASN A 7 -12.48 21.89 -45.42
CA ASN A 7 -12.19 22.75 -44.28
C ASN A 7 -10.67 22.73 -44.02
N VAL A 8 -9.91 23.50 -44.81
CA VAL A 8 -8.46 23.63 -44.63
C VAL A 8 -8.23 24.57 -43.45
N LYS A 9 -8.01 23.99 -42.27
CA LYS A 9 -7.63 24.74 -41.07
C LYS A 9 -6.19 25.25 -41.21
N ALA A 10 -6.00 26.50 -40.84
CA ALA A 10 -4.69 27.11 -40.89
C ALA A 10 -3.78 26.57 -39.75
N PRO A 11 -2.44 26.51 -39.94
CA PRO A 11 -1.53 25.93 -38.95
C PRO A 11 -1.63 26.52 -37.54
N TRP A 12 -2.00 27.80 -37.42
CA TRP A 12 -2.18 28.46 -36.13
C TRP A 12 -3.45 28.03 -35.38
N GLU A 13 -4.49 27.57 -36.09
CA GLU A 13 -5.69 26.98 -35.48
C GLU A 13 -5.40 25.60 -34.85
N GLU A 14 -4.30 24.96 -35.24
CA GLU A 14 -3.84 23.69 -34.65
C GLU A 14 -2.95 23.94 -33.41
N TYR A 15 -2.26 25.08 -33.30
CA TYR A 15 -1.45 25.42 -32.12
C TYR A 15 -2.29 25.54 -30.85
N ASP A 16 -3.52 26.07 -30.96
CA ASP A 16 -4.45 26.15 -29.83
C ASP A 16 -4.76 24.76 -29.24
N LYS A 17 -4.86 23.72 -30.07
CA LYS A 17 -5.11 22.34 -29.61
C LYS A 17 -3.95 21.77 -28.79
N LEU A 18 -2.71 22.13 -29.15
CA LEU A 18 -1.49 21.71 -28.43
C LEU A 18 -1.32 22.42 -27.09
N ILE A 19 -1.97 23.56 -26.90
CA ILE A 19 -2.02 24.30 -25.64
C ILE A 19 -3.19 23.79 -24.78
N HIS A 20 -4.35 23.55 -25.39
CA HIS A 20 -5.57 23.12 -24.69
C HIS A 20 -5.40 21.78 -23.94
N ASN A 21 -4.77 20.78 -24.57
CA ASN A 21 -4.50 19.48 -23.92
C ASN A 21 -3.53 19.59 -22.73
N ARG A 22 -2.66 20.61 -22.69
CA ARG A 22 -1.76 20.87 -21.55
C ARG A 22 -2.40 21.73 -20.46
N GLN A 23 -3.50 22.41 -20.77
CA GLN A 23 -4.28 23.21 -19.82
C GLN A 23 -5.36 22.40 -19.10
N ALA A 24 -5.74 21.23 -19.63
CA ALA A 24 -6.65 20.30 -18.99
C ALA A 24 -5.98 19.60 -17.78
N LEU A 25 -5.75 20.34 -16.70
CA LEU A 25 -5.36 19.78 -15.41
C LEU A 25 -6.63 19.30 -14.70
N THR A 26 -6.95 18.02 -14.84
CA THR A 26 -7.97 17.38 -14.01
C THR A 26 -7.45 17.27 -12.58
N ALA A 27 -8.25 17.70 -11.60
CA ALA A 27 -7.92 17.47 -10.20
C ALA A 27 -7.84 15.96 -9.96
N LEU A 28 -6.70 15.49 -9.47
CA LEU A 28 -6.59 14.13 -8.95
C LEU A 28 -7.43 14.11 -7.67
N GLY A 29 -8.31 13.10 -7.55
CA GLY A 29 -9.34 13.03 -6.53
C GLY A 29 -8.81 13.14 -5.09
N PRO A 30 -9.71 13.26 -4.10
CA PRO A 30 -9.37 13.65 -2.73
C PRO A 30 -8.54 12.62 -1.94
N THR A 31 -8.27 11.44 -2.50
CA THR A 31 -7.55 10.34 -1.81
C THR A 31 -6.35 9.88 -2.62
N LEU A 32 -5.74 10.77 -3.42
CA LEU A 32 -4.64 10.41 -4.32
C LEU A 32 -3.47 9.75 -3.59
N PHE A 33 -3.19 10.20 -2.37
CA PHE A 33 -2.11 9.69 -1.54
C PHE A 33 -2.60 8.73 -0.46
N GLY A 34 -3.84 8.24 -0.59
CA GLY A 34 -4.49 7.40 0.42
C GLY A 34 -4.76 8.13 1.73
N ASP A 35 -4.87 9.47 1.68
CA ASP A 35 -5.16 10.31 2.83
C ASP A 35 -6.64 10.23 3.24
N GLN A 36 -6.87 10.26 4.55
CA GLN A 36 -8.19 10.28 5.15
C GLN A 36 -8.21 11.24 6.33
N VAL A 37 -9.34 11.96 6.48
CA VAL A 37 -9.58 12.84 7.62
C VAL A 37 -10.80 12.32 8.37
N ASP A 38 -10.60 11.94 9.62
CA ASP A 38 -11.70 11.60 10.51
C ASP A 38 -12.50 12.85 10.83
N LEU A 39 -13.78 12.90 10.42
CA LEU A 39 -14.61 14.10 10.52
C LEU A 39 -15.05 14.44 11.95
N TYR A 40 -14.91 13.51 12.89
CA TYR A 40 -15.28 13.70 14.28
C TYR A 40 -14.11 14.29 15.09
N SER A 41 -12.91 13.73 14.90
CA SER A 41 -11.69 14.08 15.63
C SER A 41 -10.77 15.06 14.89
N GLY A 42 -10.94 15.21 13.57
CA GLY A 42 -10.03 15.97 12.70
C GLY A 42 -8.68 15.28 12.46
N THR A 43 -8.54 14.01 12.83
CA THR A 43 -7.28 13.26 12.68
C THR A 43 -7.00 12.97 11.21
N LEU A 44 -5.77 13.26 10.77
CA LEU A 44 -5.27 12.92 9.44
C LEU A 44 -4.54 11.57 9.49
N SER A 45 -4.89 10.66 8.60
CA SER A 45 -4.19 9.40 8.39
C SER A 45 -3.91 9.17 6.91
N PHE A 46 -2.95 8.28 6.63
CA PHE A 46 -2.57 7.85 5.29
C PHE A 46 -2.52 6.32 5.26
N SER A 47 -2.95 5.70 4.16
CA SER A 47 -2.78 4.28 3.90
C SER A 47 -2.53 4.04 2.40
N ASN A 48 -1.49 3.28 2.07
CA ASN A 48 -1.19 2.90 0.68
C ASN A 48 -0.79 1.44 0.59
N VAL A 49 -1.25 0.77 -0.47
CA VAL A 49 -0.80 -0.58 -0.83
C VAL A 49 0.39 -0.42 -1.79
N ASP A 50 1.55 -0.88 -1.37
CA ASP A 50 2.77 -0.80 -2.17
C ASP A 50 2.92 -2.04 -3.08
N VAL A 51 2.44 -3.21 -2.64
CA VAL A 51 2.47 -4.46 -3.41
C VAL A 51 1.14 -5.19 -3.24
N ASP A 52 0.54 -5.61 -4.35
CA ASP A 52 -0.65 -6.45 -4.36
C ASP A 52 -0.41 -7.68 -5.26
N VAL A 53 -0.58 -8.87 -4.68
CA VAL A 53 -0.42 -10.14 -5.38
C VAL A 53 -1.73 -10.93 -5.29
N PRO A 54 -2.37 -11.25 -6.43
CA PRO A 54 -3.52 -12.13 -6.46
C PRO A 54 -3.13 -13.51 -5.91
N GLY A 55 -3.66 -13.87 -4.75
CA GLY A 55 -3.37 -15.16 -4.13
C GLY A 55 -4.36 -16.26 -4.48
N ASN A 56 -4.06 -17.49 -4.04
CA ASN A 56 -4.94 -18.64 -4.15
C ASN A 56 -6.02 -18.60 -3.04
N SER A 57 -7.02 -17.74 -3.18
CA SER A 57 -8.16 -17.51 -2.25
C SER A 57 -7.89 -16.62 -1.03
N LEU A 58 -6.64 -16.20 -0.80
CA LEU A 58 -6.27 -15.19 0.20
C LEU A 58 -5.46 -14.10 -0.50
N ALA A 59 -5.91 -12.85 -0.41
CA ALA A 59 -5.15 -11.72 -0.94
C ALA A 59 -3.85 -11.55 -0.14
N ILE A 60 -2.74 -11.34 -0.86
CA ILE A 60 -1.43 -11.08 -0.27
C ILE A 60 -1.03 -9.68 -0.72
N SER A 61 -1.21 -8.71 0.18
CA SER A 61 -0.85 -7.32 -0.05
C SER A 61 0.10 -6.82 1.02
N ILE A 62 1.04 -5.96 0.63
CA ILE A 62 1.90 -5.22 1.54
C ILE A 62 1.52 -3.75 1.40
N GLY A 63 1.22 -3.12 2.54
CA GLY A 63 0.88 -1.71 2.61
C GLY A 63 1.65 -1.00 3.71
N ARG A 64 1.39 0.30 3.81
CA ARG A 64 1.91 1.16 4.85
C ARG A 64 0.84 2.13 5.31
N SER A 65 0.79 2.40 6.61
CA SER A 65 -0.08 3.42 7.19
C SER A 65 0.66 4.39 8.09
N LEU A 66 0.10 5.59 8.21
CA LEU A 66 0.60 6.64 9.07
C LEU A 66 -0.59 7.36 9.69
N THR A 67 -0.63 7.46 11.01
CA THR A 67 -1.59 8.31 11.72
C THR A 67 -0.86 9.53 12.28
N VAL A 68 -1.31 10.73 11.91
CA VAL A 68 -0.72 11.97 12.42
C VAL A 68 -1.24 12.21 13.82
N THR A 69 -0.35 12.13 14.81
CA THR A 69 -0.65 12.35 16.22
C THR A 69 0.15 13.51 16.79
N ASN A 70 -0.19 13.94 18.00
CA ASN A 70 0.59 14.94 18.72
C ASN A 70 1.98 14.39 19.04
N ARG A 71 3.03 15.09 18.59
CA ARG A 71 4.44 14.69 18.76
C ARG A 71 5.11 15.22 20.03
N GLN A 72 4.36 15.80 20.96
CA GLN A 72 4.92 16.25 22.24
C GLN A 72 5.46 15.05 23.03
N GLY A 73 6.78 15.02 23.25
CA GLY A 73 7.45 13.90 23.93
C GLY A 73 7.65 12.65 23.06
N TYR A 74 7.54 12.78 21.74
CA TYR A 74 7.71 11.66 20.81
C TYR A 74 9.12 11.07 20.90
N SER A 75 9.19 9.75 21.06
CA SER A 75 10.45 8.99 20.97
C SER A 75 10.74 8.70 19.51
N LEU A 76 11.97 8.95 19.06
CA LEU A 76 12.38 8.61 17.69
C LEU A 76 12.26 7.10 17.48
N THR A 77 11.36 6.69 16.59
CA THR A 77 11.23 5.32 16.10
C THR A 77 12.19 5.11 14.92
N ASP A 78 13.34 4.48 15.17
CA ASP A 78 14.31 4.09 14.12
C ASP A 78 13.92 2.73 13.51
N LEU A 79 12.65 2.60 13.11
CA LEU A 79 12.15 1.44 12.38
C LEU A 79 12.46 1.58 10.89
N SER A 80 12.38 0.48 10.14
CA SER A 80 12.71 0.47 8.71
C SER A 80 11.89 1.44 7.86
N PHE A 81 10.72 1.86 8.35
CA PHE A 81 9.84 2.86 7.73
C PHE A 81 9.58 4.09 8.62
N ALA A 82 10.42 4.31 9.64
CA ALA A 82 10.34 5.43 10.58
C ALA A 82 8.96 5.55 11.27
N ASP A 83 8.20 6.59 10.92
CA ASP A 83 6.87 6.88 11.47
C ASP A 83 5.76 6.01 10.86
N TRP A 84 6.03 5.29 9.77
CA TRP A 84 5.03 4.46 9.09
C TRP A 84 4.99 3.06 9.67
N ASP A 85 3.76 2.59 9.89
CA ASP A 85 3.48 1.21 10.22
C ASP A 85 3.43 0.38 8.93
N LEU A 86 4.12 -0.77 8.92
CA LEU A 86 4.10 -1.70 7.80
C LEU A 86 2.93 -2.68 7.96
N GLU A 87 2.04 -2.70 6.98
CA GLU A 87 0.88 -3.59 6.93
C GLU A 87 1.26 -4.85 6.16
N VAL A 88 1.56 -5.92 6.89
CA VAL A 88 1.90 -7.23 6.32
C VAL A 88 0.80 -8.27 6.58
N PRO A 89 0.57 -9.22 5.66
CA PRO A 89 -0.35 -10.32 5.91
C PRO A 89 0.10 -11.16 7.10
N ARG A 90 -0.81 -11.41 8.04
CA ARG A 90 -0.54 -12.20 9.24
C ARG A 90 -1.45 -13.43 9.32
N LEU A 91 -0.88 -14.55 9.72
CA LEU A 91 -1.60 -15.80 9.96
C LEU A 91 -1.43 -16.19 11.43
N SER A 92 -2.54 -16.27 12.16
CA SER A 92 -2.57 -16.66 13.57
C SER A 92 -3.54 -17.81 13.79
N GLY A 93 -3.24 -18.70 14.73
CA GLY A 93 -4.15 -19.77 15.12
C GLY A 93 -3.81 -20.38 16.48
N VAL A 94 -4.71 -21.19 17.00
CA VAL A 94 -4.51 -21.95 18.24
C VAL A 94 -4.25 -23.40 17.87
N PHE A 95 -3.14 -23.96 18.36
CA PHE A 95 -2.71 -25.32 18.06
C PHE A 95 -2.67 -26.16 19.34
N ALA A 96 -2.99 -27.44 19.20
CA ALA A 96 -2.77 -28.40 20.28
C ALA A 96 -1.27 -28.44 20.60
N SER A 97 -0.89 -28.31 21.87
CA SER A 97 0.52 -28.33 22.29
C SER A 97 1.26 -29.60 21.88
N THR A 98 0.54 -30.72 21.76
CA THR A 98 1.07 -32.03 21.39
C THR A 98 1.29 -32.23 19.90
N THR A 99 0.60 -31.47 19.03
CA THR A 99 0.61 -31.68 17.57
C THR A 99 1.10 -30.44 16.78
N GLY A 100 0.96 -29.24 17.37
CA GLY A 100 1.48 -28.00 16.84
C GLY A 100 0.85 -27.53 15.51
N TRP A 101 1.49 -26.51 14.90
CA TRP A 101 1.24 -26.12 13.51
C TRP A 101 1.87 -27.19 12.62
N ALA A 102 1.06 -28.05 12.01
CA ALA A 102 1.55 -29.06 11.07
C ALA A 102 1.95 -28.39 9.76
N SER A 103 3.24 -28.11 9.57
CA SER A 103 3.76 -27.74 8.25
C SER A 103 4.00 -29.01 7.42
N ALA A 104 3.66 -28.98 6.14
CA ALA A 104 3.99 -30.09 5.22
C ALA A 104 5.52 -30.35 5.13
N CYS A 105 6.35 -29.39 5.58
CA CYS A 105 7.81 -29.45 5.50
C CYS A 105 8.47 -30.10 6.72
N THR A 106 7.78 -30.28 7.86
CA THR A 106 8.36 -30.95 9.03
C THR A 106 7.27 -31.51 9.94
N HIS A 107 7.24 -32.83 10.06
CA HIS A 107 6.24 -33.58 10.83
C HIS A 107 6.54 -33.68 12.33
N ASN A 108 7.26 -32.72 12.90
CA ASN A 108 7.52 -32.67 14.34
C ASN A 108 8.04 -31.29 14.76
N GLY A 109 7.22 -30.47 15.42
CA GLY A 109 7.64 -29.17 15.91
C GLY A 109 6.65 -28.61 16.94
N ASN A 110 7.18 -28.02 18.00
CA ASN A 110 6.50 -27.52 19.22
C ASN A 110 5.50 -26.35 18.97
N GLY A 111 4.68 -26.43 17.93
CA GLY A 111 3.60 -25.46 17.68
C GLY A 111 4.03 -24.09 17.19
N GLN A 112 5.31 -23.84 16.95
CA GLN A 112 5.77 -22.54 16.47
C GLN A 112 5.72 -22.45 14.94
N PRO A 113 5.20 -21.35 14.37
CA PRO A 113 5.32 -21.09 12.94
C PRO A 113 6.81 -21.01 12.53
N PRO A 114 7.15 -21.34 11.27
CA PRO A 114 8.52 -21.30 10.81
C PRO A 114 9.11 -19.89 10.94
N THR A 115 10.34 -19.79 11.44
CA THR A 115 11.08 -18.52 11.50
C THR A 115 11.46 -18.07 10.09
N ALA A 116 11.12 -16.83 9.73
CA ALA A 116 11.53 -16.25 8.45
C ALA A 116 12.94 -15.65 8.59
N PRO A 117 13.90 -15.99 7.71
CA PRO A 117 15.20 -15.33 7.70
C PRO A 117 15.07 -13.89 7.21
N SER A 118 15.62 -12.94 7.95
CA SER A 118 15.80 -11.56 7.48
C SER A 118 16.89 -11.50 6.43
N ALA A 119 16.80 -10.50 5.55
CA ALA A 119 17.80 -10.23 4.51
C ALA A 119 19.23 -10.00 5.06
N ARG A 120 19.40 -9.82 6.38
CA ARG A 120 20.70 -9.68 7.07
C ARG A 120 21.07 -10.88 7.95
N GLY A 121 20.36 -12.02 7.84
CA GLY A 121 20.65 -13.23 8.60
C GLY A 121 20.14 -13.23 10.05
N ALA A 122 19.38 -12.22 10.47
CA ALA A 122 18.61 -12.28 11.71
C ALA A 122 17.35 -13.13 11.50
N MET A 123 16.84 -13.81 12.52
CA MET A 123 15.54 -14.50 12.43
C MET A 123 14.46 -13.55 12.95
N PHE A 124 13.37 -13.38 12.21
CA PHE A 124 12.19 -12.73 12.76
C PHE A 124 11.45 -13.71 13.66
N LEU A 125 11.21 -13.33 14.91
CA LEU A 125 10.38 -14.12 15.82
C LEU A 125 8.90 -13.82 15.55
N ALA A 126 8.03 -14.80 15.78
CA ALA A 126 6.58 -14.61 15.65
C ALA A 126 6.03 -13.51 16.58
N SER A 127 6.75 -13.16 17.64
CA SER A 127 6.42 -12.08 18.57
C SER A 127 6.87 -10.69 18.11
N GLU A 128 7.59 -10.60 17.00
CA GLU A 128 8.10 -9.33 16.43
C GLU A 128 7.16 -8.77 15.34
N TYR A 129 5.99 -9.40 15.16
CA TYR A 129 4.85 -8.91 14.39
C TYR A 129 3.72 -8.46 15.31
#